data_AF-A0A838PGD0-F1
#
_entry.id   AF-A0A838PGD0-F1
#
_cell.length_a   1.000
_cell.length_b   1.000
_cell.length_c   1.000
_cell.angle_alpha   90.00
_cell.angle_beta   90.00
_cell.angle_gamma   90.00
#
_symmetry.space_group_name_H-M   'P 1'
#
loop_
_entity.id
_entity.type
_entity.pdbx_description
1 polymer ?
#
loop_
_entity_poly.entity_id
_entity_poly.type
_entity_poly.pdbx_seq_one_letter_code
_entity_poly.pdbx_strand_id
1 'polypeptide(L)'
;VRAEQRMFATLDPTSRRLRLPREQEVIINDTVGFIRDLPPDLLSAFRATLEEISESRLLIHLVDASNPRFVQQIESVERILRELQLAEISTVLALNKADLVDANTIQAVLRQVTQEGTRDAVVISATDARSIEPLLEKAGAVLARNLTTRLPREEDHEAEQLSRIA
;
A
#
# COMPACT_ATOMS: atom_id res chain seq x y z
N VAL A 1 3.89 -11.92 16.57
CA VAL A 1 4.49 -10.57 16.65
C VAL A 1 3.60 -9.72 17.55
N ARG A 2 4.15 -8.94 18.48
CA ARG A 2 3.37 -8.01 19.32
C ARG A 2 3.61 -6.59 18.79
N ALA A 3 2.54 -5.81 18.64
CA ALA A 3 2.64 -4.40 18.25
C ALA A 3 3.01 -3.54 19.48
N GLU A 4 3.87 -2.54 19.29
CA GLU A 4 4.32 -1.64 20.35
C GLU A 4 3.95 -0.18 20.06
N GLN A 5 3.68 0.61 21.10
CA GLN A 5 3.33 2.04 21.00
C GLN A 5 4.58 2.93 20.98
N ARG A 6 5.62 2.55 20.21
CA ARG A 6 6.87 3.31 20.09
C ARG A 6 7.07 3.79 18.64
N MET A 7 7.71 4.95 18.48
CA MET A 7 8.20 5.37 17.16
C MET A 7 9.27 4.36 16.71
N PHE A 8 9.26 3.99 15.41
CA PHE A 8 10.11 2.92 14.84
C PHE A 8 9.83 1.52 15.42
N ALA A 9 8.58 1.18 15.72
CA ALA A 9 8.22 -0.17 16.17
C ALA A 9 8.66 -1.28 15.19
N THR A 10 8.79 -0.95 13.89
CA THR A 10 9.47 -1.76 12.88
C THR A 10 10.67 -0.96 12.35
N LEU A 11 11.89 -1.47 12.56
CA LEU A 11 13.15 -0.86 12.11
C LEU A 11 13.76 -1.61 10.91
N ASP A 12 13.60 -2.92 10.86
CA ASP A 12 14.02 -3.77 9.75
C ASP A 12 12.78 -4.25 8.99
N PRO A 13 12.78 -4.20 7.64
CA PRO A 13 11.66 -4.74 6.88
C PRO A 13 11.53 -6.24 7.12
N THR A 14 10.31 -6.72 7.33
CA THR A 14 10.06 -8.17 7.45
C THR A 14 9.21 -8.68 6.30
N SER A 15 9.74 -9.65 5.57
CA SER A 15 9.02 -10.32 4.48
C SER A 15 8.30 -11.56 4.97
N ARG A 16 7.02 -11.71 4.61
CA ARG A 16 6.25 -12.94 4.85
C ARG A 16 5.49 -13.33 3.60
N ARG A 17 5.43 -14.63 3.33
CA ARG A 17 4.56 -15.17 2.29
C ARG A 17 3.14 -15.29 2.83
N LEU A 18 2.18 -14.83 2.03
CA LEU A 18 0.77 -14.93 2.30
C LEU A 18 0.05 -15.44 1.06
N ARG A 19 -1.02 -16.21 1.24
CA ARG A 19 -1.96 -16.56 0.18
C ARG A 19 -3.17 -15.66 0.29
N LEU A 20 -3.39 -14.84 -0.73
CA LEU A 20 -4.61 -14.05 -0.89
C LEU A 20 -5.76 -14.95 -1.37
N PRO A 21 -7.02 -14.46 -1.32
CA PRO A 21 -8.14 -15.15 -1.96
C PRO A 21 -7.84 -15.52 -3.41
N ARG A 22 -8.41 -16.65 -3.88
CA ARG A 22 -8.18 -17.22 -5.23
C ARG A 22 -6.77 -17.75 -5.49
N GLU A 23 -6.11 -18.26 -4.44
CA GLU A 23 -4.79 -18.92 -4.49
C GLU A 23 -3.64 -18.07 -5.01
N GLN A 24 -3.76 -16.74 -4.94
CA GLN A 24 -2.67 -15.85 -5.31
C GLN A 24 -1.61 -15.78 -4.19
N GLU A 25 -0.40 -16.27 -4.46
CA GLU A 25 0.73 -16.16 -3.54
C GLU A 25 1.36 -14.76 -3.64
N VAL A 26 1.56 -14.11 -2.50
CA VAL A 26 2.17 -12.78 -2.41
C VAL A 26 3.24 -12.75 -1.31
N ILE A 27 4.19 -11.84 -1.46
CA ILE A 27 5.13 -11.48 -0.41
C ILE A 27 4.68 -10.14 0.15
N ILE A 28 4.45 -10.10 1.46
CA ILE A 28 4.16 -8.88 2.21
C ILE A 28 5.45 -8.45 2.88
N ASN A 29 5.89 -7.22 2.59
CA ASN A 29 6.98 -6.57 3.27
C ASN A 29 6.39 -5.56 4.27
N ASP A 30 6.61 -5.79 5.56
CA ASP A 30 6.32 -4.81 6.60
C ASP A 30 7.43 -3.77 6.61
N THR A 31 7.13 -2.54 6.21
CA THR A 31 8.13 -1.47 6.05
C THR A 31 8.24 -0.60 7.30
N VAL A 32 9.29 0.21 7.36
CA VAL A 32 9.40 1.24 8.40
C VAL A 32 8.28 2.26 8.20
N GLY A 33 7.52 2.53 9.27
CA GLY A 33 6.41 3.47 9.21
C GLY A 33 6.85 4.89 8.84
N PHE A 34 6.10 5.55 7.97
CA PHE A 34 6.35 6.94 7.60
C PHE A 34 6.18 7.87 8.82
N ILE A 35 7.20 8.68 9.09
CA ILE A 35 7.14 9.74 10.09
C ILE A 35 6.84 11.05 9.37
N ARG A 36 5.94 11.87 9.95
CA ARG A 36 5.74 13.26 9.50
C ARG A 36 7.08 13.97 9.50
N ASP A 37 7.36 14.73 8.44
CA ASP A 37 8.57 15.53 8.33
C ASP A 37 9.84 14.70 8.50
N LEU A 38 9.90 13.53 7.83
CA LEU A 38 11.13 12.74 7.69
C LEU A 38 12.29 13.71 7.38
N PRO A 39 13.26 13.88 8.31
CA PRO A 39 14.36 14.79 8.10
C PRO A 39 15.06 14.40 6.78
N PRO A 40 15.53 15.37 5.97
CA PRO A 40 16.21 15.08 4.71
C PRO A 40 17.33 14.03 4.87
N ASP A 41 18.04 14.10 6.01
CA ASP A 41 19.11 13.18 6.37
C ASP A 41 18.59 11.75 6.60
N LEU A 42 17.42 11.58 7.23
CA LEU A 42 16.77 10.28 7.41
C LEU A 42 16.24 9.74 6.08
N LEU A 43 15.73 10.61 5.20
CA LEU A 43 15.25 10.20 3.88
C LEU A 43 16.38 9.51 3.09
N SER A 44 17.60 10.02 3.18
CA SER A 44 18.77 9.37 2.55
C SER A 44 19.11 8.02 3.17
N ALA A 45 19.02 7.89 4.50
CA ALA A 45 19.24 6.62 5.20
C ALA A 45 18.16 5.56 4.88
N PHE A 46 16.92 5.98 4.62
CA PHE A 46 15.84 5.08 4.24
C PHE A 46 15.75 4.81 2.73
N ARG A 47 16.52 5.50 1.87
CA ARG A 47 16.47 5.26 0.40
C ARG A 47 16.60 3.78 0.05
N ALA A 48 17.54 3.05 0.67
CA ALA A 48 17.71 1.63 0.43
C ALA A 48 16.48 0.80 0.84
N THR A 49 15.80 1.15 1.94
CA THR A 49 14.53 0.50 2.35
C THR A 49 13.33 0.95 1.50
N LEU A 50 13.41 2.13 0.86
CA LEU A 50 12.38 2.66 -0.02
C LEU A 50 12.55 2.16 -1.46
N GLU A 51 13.73 1.69 -1.86
CA GLU A 51 13.95 0.95 -3.12
C GLU A 51 13.14 -0.37 -3.14
N GLU A 52 12.98 -1.05 -2.02
CA GLU A 52 12.08 -2.22 -1.98
C GLU A 52 10.61 -1.86 -2.25
N ILE A 53 10.23 -0.61 -1.97
CA ILE A 53 8.88 -0.10 -2.28
C ILE A 53 8.73 0.09 -3.79
N SER A 54 9.76 0.50 -4.54
CA SER A 54 9.64 0.70 -6.00
C SER A 54 9.32 -0.58 -6.77
N GLU A 55 9.77 -1.73 -6.26
CA GLU A 55 9.49 -3.05 -6.85
C GLU A 55 8.10 -3.59 -6.46
N SER A 56 7.39 -2.92 -5.57
CA SER A 56 6.08 -3.36 -5.10
C SER A 56 5.01 -3.17 -6.17
N ARG A 57 4.14 -4.18 -6.34
CA ARG A 57 2.98 -4.10 -7.26
C ARG A 57 1.76 -3.43 -6.63
N LEU A 58 1.76 -3.32 -5.30
CA LEU A 58 0.67 -2.78 -4.49
C LEU A 58 1.24 -2.24 -3.19
N LEU A 59 0.79 -1.05 -2.78
CA LEU A 59 1.01 -0.51 -1.45
C LEU A 59 -0.27 -0.61 -0.62
N ILE A 60 -0.13 -1.00 0.65
CA ILE A 60 -1.17 -0.83 1.65
C ILE A 60 -0.82 0.38 2.50
N HIS A 61 -1.55 1.48 2.30
CA HIS A 61 -1.38 2.67 3.11
C HIS A 61 -2.23 2.54 4.37
N LEU A 62 -1.64 2.01 5.43
CA LEU A 62 -2.30 1.80 6.72
C LEU A 62 -2.36 3.09 7.53
N VAL A 63 -3.57 3.53 7.88
CA VAL A 63 -3.81 4.82 8.54
C VAL A 63 -4.58 4.61 9.83
N ASP A 64 -4.13 5.23 10.91
CA ASP A 64 -4.86 5.25 12.18
C ASP A 64 -6.02 6.26 12.11
N ALA A 65 -7.24 5.77 11.89
CA ALA A 65 -8.43 6.62 11.77
C ALA A 65 -8.84 7.29 13.10
N SER A 66 -8.34 6.79 14.24
CA SER A 66 -8.63 7.38 15.55
C SER A 66 -7.82 8.66 15.82
N ASN A 67 -6.80 8.92 15.02
CA ASN A 67 -5.98 10.12 15.14
C ASN A 67 -6.70 11.32 14.53
N PRO A 68 -7.01 12.41 15.27
CA PRO A 68 -7.72 13.58 14.71
C PRO A 68 -7.04 14.24 13.51
N ARG A 69 -5.75 13.93 13.27
CA ARG A 69 -4.93 14.45 12.17
C ARG A 69 -4.69 13.43 11.06
N PHE A 70 -5.42 12.31 11.00
CA PHE A 70 -5.17 11.26 10.00
C PHE A 70 -5.28 11.77 8.55
N VAL A 71 -6.16 12.72 8.26
CA VAL A 71 -6.28 13.34 6.91
C VAL A 71 -4.96 13.99 6.49
N GLN A 72 -4.38 14.80 7.39
CA GLN A 72 -3.10 15.47 7.15
C GLN A 72 -1.95 14.46 7.01
N GLN A 73 -2.03 13.34 7.73
CA GLN A 73 -1.04 12.25 7.61
C GLN A 73 -1.15 11.56 6.26
N ILE A 74 -2.37 11.30 5.77
CA ILE A 74 -2.62 10.75 4.44
C ILE A 74 -1.95 11.64 3.38
N GLU A 75 -2.26 12.94 3.41
CA GLU A 75 -1.71 13.93 2.47
C GLU A 75 -0.17 14.00 2.54
N SER A 76 0.40 13.89 3.74
CA SER A 76 1.85 13.91 3.94
C SER A 76 2.52 12.68 3.32
N VAL A 77 1.98 11.49 3.51
CA VAL A 77 2.52 10.26 2.92
C VAL A 77 2.38 10.29 1.40
N GLU A 78 1.25 10.76 0.87
CA GLU A 78 1.06 10.90 -0.58
C GLU A 78 2.06 11.88 -1.21
N ARG A 79 2.37 12.99 -0.52
CA ARG A 79 3.41 13.91 -0.97
C ARG A 79 4.78 13.22 -1.01
N ILE A 80 5.14 12.46 0.02
CA ILE A 80 6.41 11.71 0.06
C ILE A 80 6.46 10.68 -1.07
N LEU A 81 5.39 9.93 -1.31
CA LEU A 81 5.32 8.97 -2.42
C LEU A 81 5.51 9.67 -3.78
N ARG A 82 4.96 10.87 -3.98
CA ARG A 82 5.21 11.68 -5.19
C ARG A 82 6.66 12.15 -5.30
N GLU A 83 7.23 12.67 -4.22
CA GLU A 83 8.63 13.13 -4.19
C GLU A 83 9.62 12.01 -4.50
N LEU A 84 9.28 10.77 -4.10
CA LEU A 84 10.06 9.56 -4.38
C LEU A 84 9.73 8.91 -5.73
N GLN A 85 8.82 9.48 -6.52
CA GLN A 85 8.36 8.92 -7.80
C GLN A 85 7.68 7.54 -7.68
N LEU A 86 7.06 7.27 -6.53
CA LEU A 86 6.35 6.03 -6.21
C LEU A 86 4.82 6.14 -6.34
N ALA A 87 4.31 7.29 -6.78
CA ALA A 87 2.88 7.56 -6.85
C ALA A 87 2.13 6.71 -7.91
N GLU A 88 2.84 6.12 -8.87
CA GLU A 88 2.27 5.23 -9.89
C GLU A 88 1.94 3.84 -9.34
N ILE A 89 2.47 3.48 -8.17
CA ILE A 89 2.18 2.18 -7.56
C ILE A 89 0.74 2.20 -7.05
N SER A 90 -0.05 1.22 -7.50
CA SER A 90 -1.42 1.05 -7.02
C SER A 90 -1.43 0.98 -5.49
N THR A 91 -2.29 1.78 -4.87
CA THR A 91 -2.33 1.92 -3.41
C THR A 91 -3.75 1.67 -2.91
N VAL A 92 -3.89 0.81 -1.90
CA VAL A 92 -5.13 0.63 -1.15
C VAL A 92 -4.99 1.33 0.19
N LEU A 93 -5.89 2.26 0.47
CA LEU A 93 -5.95 2.95 1.76
C LEU A 93 -6.68 2.07 2.78
N ALA A 94 -6.02 1.71 3.87
CA ALA A 94 -6.61 0.93 4.96
C ALA A 94 -6.79 1.83 6.19
N LEU A 95 -8.03 2.29 6.42
CA LEU A 95 -8.43 3.05 7.61
C LEU A 95 -8.55 2.09 8.79
N ASN A 96 -7.47 1.97 9.55
CA ASN A 96 -7.33 1.11 10.72
C ASN A 96 -7.86 1.77 12.00
N LYS A 97 -8.07 0.96 13.04
CA LYS A 97 -8.64 1.34 14.34
C LYS A 97 -10.05 1.92 14.23
N ALA A 98 -10.83 1.42 13.27
CA ALA A 98 -12.20 1.85 13.06
C ALA A 98 -13.11 1.59 14.27
N ASP A 99 -12.74 0.64 15.14
CA ASP A 99 -13.40 0.36 16.41
C ASP A 99 -13.34 1.53 17.41
N LEU A 100 -12.42 2.47 17.22
CA LEU A 100 -12.22 3.63 18.08
C LEU A 100 -12.84 4.92 17.52
N VAL A 101 -13.55 4.84 16.39
CA VAL A 101 -14.05 6.00 15.65
C VAL A 101 -15.55 5.85 15.41
N ASP A 102 -16.29 6.96 15.47
CA ASP A 102 -17.70 6.93 15.14
C ASP A 102 -17.93 6.65 13.64
N ALA A 103 -19.00 5.91 13.34
CA ALA A 103 -19.29 5.50 11.98
C ALA A 103 -19.52 6.68 11.02
N ASN A 104 -20.04 7.82 11.52
CA ASN A 104 -20.30 8.99 10.67
C ASN A 104 -18.99 9.64 10.20
N THR A 105 -17.99 9.73 11.08
CA THR A 105 -16.65 10.21 10.74
C THR A 105 -16.00 9.31 9.69
N ILE A 106 -16.01 7.99 9.89
CA ILE A 106 -15.47 7.04 8.91
C ILE A 106 -16.17 7.20 7.55
N GLN A 107 -17.49 7.31 7.53
CA GLN A 107 -18.25 7.48 6.28
C GLN A 107 -17.95 8.82 5.58
N ALA A 108 -17.80 9.91 6.35
CA ALA A 108 -17.42 11.20 5.79
C ALA A 108 -16.04 11.13 5.12
N VAL A 109 -15.08 10.48 5.78
CA VAL A 109 -13.73 10.28 5.26
C VAL A 109 -13.74 9.40 4.04
N LEU A 110 -14.42 8.25 4.06
CA LEU A 110 -14.54 7.38 2.90
C LEU A 110 -15.06 8.17 1.69
N ARG A 111 -16.15 8.94 1.86
CA ARG A 111 -16.67 9.80 0.80
C ARG A 111 -15.63 10.81 0.31
N GLN A 112 -14.80 11.37 1.19
CA GLN A 112 -13.75 12.31 0.80
C GLN A 112 -12.60 11.61 0.04
N VAL A 113 -12.13 10.46 0.51
CA VAL A 113 -10.97 9.77 -0.09
C VAL A 113 -11.32 8.95 -1.32
N THR A 114 -12.59 8.53 -1.47
CA THR A 114 -13.07 7.81 -2.66
C THR A 114 -13.84 8.71 -3.63
N GLN A 115 -13.87 10.03 -3.38
CA GLN A 115 -14.46 10.99 -4.32
C GLN A 115 -13.78 10.84 -5.69
N GLU A 116 -14.56 10.93 -6.75
CA GLU A 116 -14.15 10.70 -8.15
C GLU A 116 -13.74 9.25 -8.49
N GLY A 117 -13.93 8.28 -7.59
CA GLY A 117 -13.69 6.86 -7.86
C GLY A 117 -12.22 6.50 -8.08
N THR A 118 -11.29 7.41 -7.78
CA THR A 118 -9.87 7.31 -8.09
C THR A 118 -9.07 6.47 -7.10
N ARG A 119 -9.64 6.13 -5.93
CA ARG A 119 -8.90 5.45 -4.86
C ARG A 119 -9.66 4.28 -4.25
N ASP A 120 -8.97 3.14 -4.15
CA ASP A 120 -9.44 1.99 -3.39
C ASP A 120 -9.19 2.24 -1.88
N ALA A 121 -10.26 2.22 -1.08
CA ALA A 121 -10.20 2.36 0.36
C ALA A 121 -11.00 1.27 1.07
N VAL A 122 -10.51 0.82 2.22
CA VAL A 122 -11.16 -0.15 3.09
C VAL A 122 -11.06 0.29 4.54
N VAL A 123 -12.05 -0.08 5.34
CA VAL A 123 -12.12 0.21 6.77
C VAL A 123 -11.87 -1.09 7.51
N ILE A 124 -10.91 -1.06 8.45
CA ILE A 124 -10.51 -2.24 9.20
C ILE A 124 -10.30 -1.91 10.68
N SER A 125 -10.28 -2.94 11.50
CA SER A 125 -9.66 -2.93 12.81
C SER A 125 -8.67 -4.09 12.86
N ALA A 126 -7.37 -3.79 12.84
CA ALA A 126 -6.33 -4.81 12.79
C ALA A 126 -6.36 -5.80 13.99
N THR A 127 -7.09 -5.46 15.07
CA THR A 127 -7.33 -6.34 16.22
C THR A 127 -8.51 -7.29 16.03
N ASP A 128 -9.40 -7.04 15.06
CA ASP A 128 -10.45 -7.97 14.62
C ASP A 128 -10.10 -8.57 13.25
N ALA A 129 -9.68 -9.83 13.24
CA ALA A 129 -9.28 -10.55 12.04
C ALA A 129 -10.37 -10.56 10.94
N ARG A 130 -11.66 -10.57 11.31
CA ARG A 130 -12.77 -10.58 10.33
C ARG A 130 -12.85 -9.28 9.55
N SER A 131 -12.42 -8.17 10.16
CA SER A 131 -12.40 -6.88 9.49
C SER A 131 -11.28 -6.75 8.45
N ILE A 132 -10.33 -7.70 8.42
CA ILE A 132 -9.20 -7.72 7.48
C ILE A 132 -9.60 -8.40 6.15
N GLU A 133 -10.60 -9.27 6.14
CA GLU A 133 -11.04 -9.98 4.93
C GLU A 133 -11.33 -9.04 3.73
N PRO A 134 -12.04 -7.90 3.91
CA PRO A 134 -12.27 -6.95 2.81
C PRO A 134 -10.97 -6.34 2.25
N LEU A 135 -9.94 -6.16 3.09
CA LEU A 135 -8.63 -5.69 2.64
C LEU A 135 -7.93 -6.73 1.77
N LEU A 136 -7.98 -8.01 2.15
CA LEU A 136 -7.37 -9.10 1.38
C LEU A 136 -8.04 -9.29 0.01
N GLU A 137 -9.38 -9.29 -0.01
CA GLU A 137 -10.17 -9.34 -1.25
C GLU A 137 -9.83 -8.17 -2.17
N LYS A 138 -9.79 -6.96 -1.61
CA LYS A 138 -9.45 -5.75 -2.37
C LYS A 138 -8.03 -5.81 -2.92
N ALA A 139 -7.05 -6.21 -2.10
CA ALA A 139 -5.66 -6.34 -2.51
C ALA A 139 -5.51 -7.36 -3.66
N GLY A 140 -6.15 -8.53 -3.55
CA GLY A 140 -6.17 -9.54 -4.60
C GLY A 140 -6.79 -9.00 -5.89
N ALA A 141 -7.92 -8.29 -5.81
CA ALA A 141 -8.55 -7.68 -6.98
C ALA A 141 -7.65 -6.63 -7.66
N VAL A 142 -6.96 -5.78 -6.90
CA VAL A 142 -6.03 -4.78 -7.45
C VAL A 142 -4.85 -5.46 -8.14
N LEU A 143 -4.23 -6.45 -7.48
CA LEU A 143 -3.09 -7.18 -8.03
C LEU A 143 -3.46 -7.94 -9.30
N ALA A 144 -4.65 -8.56 -9.35
CA ALA A 144 -5.16 -9.23 -10.54
C ALA A 144 -5.30 -8.26 -11.73
N ARG A 145 -5.86 -7.06 -11.52
CA ARG A 145 -5.95 -6.03 -12.57
C ARG A 145 -4.57 -5.63 -13.11
N ASN A 146 -3.59 -5.49 -12.21
CA ASN A 146 -2.22 -5.09 -12.56
C ASN A 146 -1.42 -6.20 -13.27
N LEU A 147 -1.81 -7.47 -13.11
CA LEU A 147 -1.23 -8.58 -13.88
C LEU A 147 -1.75 -8.56 -15.32
N THR A 148 -3.06 -8.34 -15.52
CA THR A 148 -3.67 -8.29 -16.85
C THR A 148 -3.16 -7.13 -17.71
N THR A 149 -2.86 -5.97 -17.10
CA THR A 149 -2.36 -4.79 -17.81
C THR A 149 -0.86 -4.85 -18.18
N ARG A 150 -0.10 -5.78 -17.59
CA ARG A 150 1.35 -5.94 -17.81
C ARG A 150 1.74 -7.25 -18.51
N LEU A 151 0.79 -8.07 -18.96
CA LEU A 151 1.13 -9.19 -19.84
C LEU A 151 1.76 -8.62 -21.12
N PRO A 152 3.01 -9.00 -21.46
CA PRO A 152 3.54 -8.72 -22.80
C PRO A 152 2.55 -9.32 -23.79
N ARG A 153 2.20 -8.58 -24.85
CA ARG A 153 1.57 -9.24 -25.99
C ARG A 153 2.56 -10.28 -26.47
N GLU A 154 2.14 -11.55 -26.57
CA GLU A 154 3.00 -12.63 -27.08
C GLU A 154 3.57 -12.34 -28.49
N GLU A 155 3.09 -11.29 -29.16
CA GLU A 155 3.54 -10.79 -30.45
C GLU A 155 4.90 -10.04 -30.41
N ASP A 156 5.37 -9.56 -29.25
CA ASP A 156 6.62 -8.79 -29.16
C ASP A 156 7.88 -9.70 -29.21
N HIS A 157 7.74 -11.00 -28.92
CA HIS A 157 8.87 -11.93 -28.91
C HIS A 157 9.27 -12.48 -30.30
N GLU A 158 8.35 -12.50 -31.28
CA GLU A 158 8.70 -12.88 -32.66
C GLU A 158 9.43 -11.76 -33.41
N ALA A 159 9.07 -10.49 -33.16
CA ALA A 159 9.69 -9.34 -33.81
C ALA A 159 11.18 -9.18 -33.41
N GLU A 160 11.52 -9.49 -32.15
CA GLU A 160 12.89 -9.36 -31.65
C GLU A 160 13.80 -10.54 -32.08
N GLN A 161 13.23 -11.73 -32.33
CA GLN A 161 13.97 -12.87 -32.90
C GLN A 161 14.21 -12.73 -34.41
N LEU A 162 13.26 -12.16 -35.17
CA LEU A 162 13.43 -11.95 -36.62
C LEU A 162 14.44 -10.84 -36.93
N SER A 163 14.58 -9.82 -36.08
CA SER A 163 15.58 -8.75 -36.24
C SER A 163 17.03 -9.18 -36.00
N ARG A 164 17.27 -10.35 -35.39
CA ARG A 164 18.63 -10.87 -35.14
C ARG A 164 19.12 -11.84 -36.21
N ILE A 165 18.25 -12.22 -37.15
CA ILE A 165 18.52 -13.22 -38.19
C ILE A 165 18.51 -12.59 -39.60
N ALA A 166 18.04 -11.35 -39.76
CA ALA A 166 18.11 -10.56 -40.99
C ALA A 166 19.36 -9.66 -41.02
#